data_AF-A0AAW1FXM8-F1
#
_entry.id   AF-A0AAW1FXM8-F1
#
_cell.length_a   1.000
_cell.length_b   1.000
_cell.length_c   1.000
_cell.angle_alpha   90.00
_cell.angle_beta   90.00
_cell.angle_gamma   90.00
#
_symmetry.space_group_name_H-M   'P 1'
#
loop_
_entity.id
_entity.type
_entity.pdbx_description
1 polymer ?
#
loop_
_entity_poly.entity_id
_entity_poly.type
_entity_poly.pdbx_seq_one_letter_code
_entity_poly.pdbx_strand_id
1 'polypeptide(L)'
;MRPWVTLLFAVSLLNSYEAQGSSAVTTVFVKKGDDLILNVGADVPEKFLLVDWKFNETVIVVRFAPDGGRSVHDEFTGRVEFLVKNFSVKLKNLQEADSGVYAAQVGTLQGNQPLAEYKVTVQGPVSPVKLTVDSVDSVFSRGSDSCNLTVTCSTQHSHISSTFRCVSRTCSQEGGERSELTTSGASLHVYLLYGEIICNHSNQVNWTKDFKMTEQFCPHAAPDPAIVIGITILILVTIAGVPKPLEQSPTDDASGLTLTSTYCLVGPHTGSPIPTQTLPESLYAQVEKPARSSNN
;
A
#
# COMPACT_ATOMS: atom_id res chain seq x y z
N MET A 1 -52.37 29.21 -12.23
CA MET A 1 -51.01 29.79 -12.32
C MET A 1 -50.23 29.32 -11.10
N ARG A 2 -49.37 28.33 -11.30
CA ARG A 2 -48.45 27.73 -10.31
C ARG A 2 -47.05 27.86 -10.92
N PRO A 3 -46.02 28.30 -10.18
CA PRO A 3 -44.78 28.78 -10.79
C PRO A 3 -43.93 27.60 -11.28
N TRP A 4 -43.69 27.61 -12.60
CA TRP A 4 -42.76 26.74 -13.33
C TRP A 4 -41.30 27.22 -13.17
N VAL A 5 -40.72 27.11 -11.96
CA VAL A 5 -39.30 27.49 -11.75
C VAL A 5 -38.55 26.48 -10.87
N THR A 6 -38.83 25.18 -11.03
CA THR A 6 -38.05 24.11 -10.36
C THR A 6 -37.65 22.98 -11.29
N LEU A 7 -37.75 23.16 -12.62
CA LEU A 7 -37.40 22.12 -13.60
C LEU A 7 -36.31 22.56 -14.61
N LEU A 8 -35.38 23.43 -14.20
CA LEU A 8 -34.24 23.85 -15.03
C LEU A 8 -32.86 23.63 -14.38
N PHE A 9 -32.79 23.15 -13.13
CA PHE A 9 -31.51 22.82 -12.48
C PHE A 9 -31.15 21.33 -12.53
N ALA A 10 -32.09 20.44 -12.89
CA ALA A 10 -31.82 19.01 -12.99
C ALA A 10 -31.25 18.57 -14.36
N VAL A 11 -31.35 19.41 -15.40
CA VAL A 11 -30.82 19.11 -16.74
C VAL A 11 -29.37 19.62 -16.92
N SER A 12 -28.88 20.47 -16.01
CA SER A 12 -27.49 20.94 -16.02
C SER A 12 -26.49 19.98 -15.35
N LEU A 13 -26.95 18.84 -14.81
CA LEU A 13 -26.08 17.80 -14.25
C LEU A 13 -25.97 16.54 -15.13
N LEU A 14 -26.56 16.54 -16.33
CA LEU A 14 -26.42 15.47 -17.34
C LEU A 14 -25.71 15.92 -18.62
N ASN A 15 -25.03 17.07 -18.58
CA ASN A 15 -24.15 17.53 -19.66
C ASN A 15 -22.72 17.79 -19.17
N SER A 16 -22.16 16.89 -18.36
CA SER A 16 -20.72 16.62 -18.51
C SER A 16 -20.57 15.69 -19.70
N TYR A 17 -20.75 16.28 -20.88
CA TYR A 17 -20.23 15.78 -22.13
C TYR A 17 -18.77 15.38 -21.87
N GLU A 18 -18.37 14.18 -22.29
CA GLU A 18 -16.97 13.78 -22.29
C GLU A 18 -16.15 14.90 -22.90
N ALA A 19 -15.47 15.65 -22.03
CA ALA A 19 -14.44 16.57 -22.46
C ALA A 19 -13.29 15.69 -22.92
N GLN A 20 -13.27 15.52 -24.23
CA GLN A 20 -12.25 14.84 -25.00
C GLN A 20 -10.86 15.32 -24.57
N GLY A 21 -10.04 14.36 -24.12
CA GLY A 21 -8.60 14.38 -24.30
C GLY A 21 -7.78 15.23 -23.34
N SER A 22 -7.86 15.00 -22.03
CA SER A 22 -6.62 15.07 -21.24
C SER A 22 -5.96 13.71 -21.38
N SER A 23 -4.94 13.59 -22.24
CA SER A 23 -4.01 12.45 -22.14
C SER A 23 -3.34 12.55 -20.78
N ALA A 24 -3.93 11.91 -19.77
CA ALA A 24 -3.38 11.87 -18.44
C ALA A 24 -2.03 11.15 -18.53
N VAL A 25 -0.95 11.89 -18.26
CA VAL A 25 0.41 11.34 -18.23
C VAL A 25 0.44 10.23 -17.20
N THR A 26 0.75 9.00 -17.63
CA THR A 26 0.78 7.85 -16.73
C THR A 26 2.12 7.81 -16.00
N THR A 27 2.10 8.01 -14.68
CA THR A 27 3.33 7.90 -13.87
C THR A 27 3.58 6.46 -13.46
N VAL A 28 4.78 5.94 -13.72
CA VAL A 28 5.16 4.54 -13.43
C VAL A 28 6.48 4.51 -12.67
N PHE A 29 6.49 3.76 -11.56
CA PHE A 29 7.70 3.45 -10.81
C PHE A 29 8.16 2.03 -11.14
N VAL A 30 9.43 1.88 -11.50
CA VAL A 30 10.00 0.59 -11.91
C VAL A 30 11.22 0.30 -11.06
N LYS A 31 11.35 -0.94 -10.58
CA LYS A 31 12.55 -1.36 -9.86
C LYS A 31 13.71 -1.50 -10.85
N LYS A 32 14.88 -1.00 -10.49
CA LYS A 32 16.10 -1.14 -11.29
C LYS A 32 16.34 -2.61 -11.64
N GLY A 33 16.56 -2.87 -12.93
CA GLY A 33 16.77 -4.21 -13.49
C GLY A 33 15.50 -4.90 -13.97
N ASP A 34 14.32 -4.42 -13.60
CA ASP A 34 13.04 -4.97 -14.07
C ASP A 34 12.70 -4.44 -15.48
N ASP A 35 11.72 -5.09 -16.10
CA ASP A 35 11.21 -4.72 -17.42
C ASP A 35 9.96 -3.84 -17.31
N LEU A 36 9.71 -3.00 -18.31
CA LEU A 36 8.52 -2.14 -18.41
C LEU A 36 7.82 -2.33 -19.75
N ILE A 37 6.49 -2.52 -19.70
CA ILE A 37 5.65 -2.51 -20.90
C ILE A 37 5.04 -1.13 -21.09
N LEU A 38 5.32 -0.53 -22.24
CA LEU A 38 4.74 0.72 -22.71
C LEU A 38 3.66 0.41 -23.74
N ASN A 39 2.41 0.58 -23.32
CA ASN A 39 1.26 0.29 -24.17
C ASN A 39 0.78 1.54 -24.90
N VAL A 40 0.37 1.34 -26.15
CA VAL A 40 -0.41 2.32 -26.91
C VAL A 40 -1.89 1.96 -26.82
N GLY A 41 -2.75 2.98 -26.72
CA GLY A 41 -4.21 2.82 -26.70
C GLY A 41 -4.80 2.25 -28.00
N ALA A 42 -6.13 2.18 -28.06
CA ALA A 42 -6.85 1.59 -29.20
C ALA A 42 -6.96 2.52 -30.41
N ASP A 43 -6.73 3.83 -30.24
CA ASP A 43 -7.06 4.85 -31.24
C ASP A 43 -5.86 5.25 -32.12
N VAL A 44 -5.24 4.27 -32.78
CA VAL A 44 -4.21 4.57 -33.79
C VAL A 44 -4.88 4.74 -35.16
N PRO A 45 -4.68 5.87 -35.88
CA PRO A 45 -5.23 6.05 -37.22
C PRO A 45 -4.79 4.95 -38.19
N GLU A 46 -5.71 4.42 -39.01
CA GLU A 46 -5.39 3.41 -40.03
C GLU A 46 -4.33 3.88 -41.04
N LYS A 47 -4.32 5.18 -41.34
CA LYS A 47 -3.36 5.81 -42.25
C LYS A 47 -2.37 6.64 -41.46
N PHE A 48 -1.14 6.16 -41.37
CA PHE A 48 -0.02 6.85 -40.74
C PHE A 48 1.23 6.78 -41.62
N LEU A 49 2.15 7.71 -41.39
CA LEU A 49 3.48 7.75 -42.03
C LEU A 49 4.52 7.01 -41.19
N LEU A 50 4.43 7.15 -39.86
CA LEU A 50 5.28 6.46 -38.88
C LEU A 50 4.63 6.51 -37.50
N VAL A 51 5.06 5.61 -36.62
CA VAL A 51 4.81 5.70 -35.17
C VAL A 51 6.15 5.68 -34.44
N ASP A 52 6.40 6.69 -33.61
CA ASP A 52 7.64 6.82 -32.84
C ASP A 52 7.36 6.71 -31.35
N TRP A 53 8.15 5.90 -30.64
CA TRP A 53 8.38 6.06 -29.21
C TRP A 53 9.55 7.00 -29.00
N LYS A 54 9.31 8.11 -28.31
CA LYS A 54 10.32 9.12 -27.98
C LYS A 54 10.63 9.12 -26.50
N PHE A 55 11.90 9.27 -26.15
CA PHE A 55 12.39 9.50 -24.82
C PHE A 55 12.81 10.97 -24.65
N ASN A 56 12.26 11.63 -23.63
CA ASN A 56 12.46 13.05 -23.32
C ASN A 56 12.35 13.95 -24.56
N GLU A 57 11.34 13.67 -25.41
CA GLU A 57 11.01 14.36 -26.67
C GLU A 57 12.08 14.33 -27.79
N THR A 58 13.32 13.97 -27.46
CA THR A 58 14.51 14.18 -28.29
C THR A 58 15.00 12.90 -28.93
N VAL A 59 15.00 11.79 -28.21
CA VAL A 59 15.53 10.51 -28.68
C VAL A 59 14.41 9.63 -29.18
N ILE A 60 14.45 9.21 -30.45
CA ILE A 60 13.49 8.22 -30.97
C ILE A 60 13.99 6.83 -30.58
N VAL A 61 13.43 6.27 -29.51
CA VAL A 61 13.77 4.94 -28.97
C VAL A 61 13.43 3.86 -29.97
N VAL A 62 12.23 3.94 -30.54
CA VAL A 62 11.71 2.99 -31.53
C VAL A 62 10.92 3.76 -32.58
N ARG A 63 11.09 3.38 -33.86
CA ARG A 63 10.24 3.81 -34.96
C ARG A 63 9.61 2.62 -35.65
N PHE A 64 8.33 2.71 -35.92
CA PHE A 64 7.55 1.77 -36.73
C PHE A 64 7.16 2.42 -38.06
N ALA A 65 7.41 1.70 -39.15
CA ALA A 65 7.02 2.08 -40.49
C ALA A 65 5.72 1.36 -40.93
N PRO A 66 4.97 1.91 -41.90
CA PRO A 66 3.71 1.32 -42.36
C PRO A 66 3.86 -0.06 -43.02
N ASP A 67 5.04 -0.37 -43.53
CA ASP A 67 5.38 -1.67 -44.15
C ASP A 67 5.76 -2.75 -43.12
N GLY A 68 5.67 -2.44 -41.82
CA GLY A 68 6.10 -3.32 -40.73
C GLY A 68 7.58 -3.20 -40.38
N GLY A 69 8.33 -2.35 -41.08
CA GLY A 69 9.71 -2.01 -40.74
C GLY A 69 9.83 -1.40 -39.36
N ARG A 70 10.93 -1.69 -38.66
CA ARG A 70 11.20 -1.21 -37.30
C ARG A 70 12.67 -0.89 -37.11
N SER A 71 12.94 0.25 -36.46
CA SER A 71 14.29 0.66 -36.07
C SER A 71 14.33 1.03 -34.60
N VAL A 72 15.44 0.72 -33.94
CA VAL A 72 15.68 0.98 -32.51
C VAL A 72 16.91 1.87 -32.38
N HIS A 73 16.89 2.82 -31.45
CA HIS A 73 18.06 3.62 -31.12
C HIS A 73 19.19 2.75 -30.56
N ASP A 74 20.45 3.09 -30.88
CA ASP A 74 21.61 2.26 -30.54
C ASP A 74 21.69 1.94 -29.04
N GLU A 75 21.44 2.92 -28.16
CA GLU A 75 21.45 2.77 -26.69
C GLU A 75 20.37 1.81 -26.14
N PHE A 76 19.34 1.52 -26.93
CA PHE A 76 18.24 0.63 -26.60
C PHE A 76 18.32 -0.70 -27.37
N THR A 77 19.34 -0.88 -28.22
CA THR A 77 19.55 -2.13 -28.97
C THR A 77 19.71 -3.31 -28.01
N GLY A 78 19.00 -4.41 -28.29
CA GLY A 78 18.98 -5.60 -27.44
C GLY A 78 18.13 -5.47 -26.16
N ARG A 79 17.62 -4.26 -25.85
CA ARG A 79 16.77 -3.98 -24.68
C ARG A 79 15.30 -3.73 -25.03
N VAL A 80 14.94 -3.78 -26.32
CA VAL A 80 13.55 -3.60 -26.78
C VAL A 80 12.98 -4.93 -27.27
N GLU A 81 11.81 -5.29 -26.77
CA GLU A 81 10.96 -6.34 -27.32
C GLU A 81 9.67 -5.73 -27.87
N PHE A 82 9.32 -6.12 -29.10
CA PHE A 82 8.15 -5.63 -29.79
C PHE A 82 6.95 -6.51 -29.46
N LEU A 83 5.86 -5.90 -29.02
CA LEU A 83 4.64 -6.62 -28.70
C LEU A 83 3.71 -6.62 -29.93
N VAL A 84 2.94 -7.69 -30.08
CA VAL A 84 2.02 -7.89 -31.23
C VAL A 84 0.89 -6.83 -31.25
N LYS A 85 0.66 -6.13 -30.15
CA LYS A 85 -0.44 -5.18 -29.98
C LYS A 85 -0.03 -3.73 -30.26
N ASN A 86 -0.67 -3.09 -31.24
CA ASN A 86 -0.74 -1.63 -31.48
C ASN A 86 0.57 -0.85 -31.25
N PHE A 87 1.73 -1.28 -31.77
CA PHE A 87 3.00 -0.53 -31.61
C PHE A 87 3.50 -0.42 -30.15
N SER A 88 3.02 -1.29 -29.26
CA SER A 88 3.47 -1.36 -27.87
C SER A 88 4.84 -2.02 -27.79
N VAL A 89 5.65 -1.59 -26.82
CA VAL A 89 7.02 -2.08 -26.64
C VAL A 89 7.26 -2.48 -25.20
N LYS A 90 8.13 -3.47 -25.01
CA LYS A 90 8.67 -3.84 -23.70
C LYS A 90 10.13 -3.43 -23.63
N LEU A 91 10.44 -2.50 -22.74
CA LEU A 91 11.81 -2.13 -22.38
C LEU A 91 12.34 -3.11 -21.33
N LYS A 92 13.55 -3.61 -21.53
CA LYS A 92 14.17 -4.61 -20.66
C LYS A 92 15.28 -4.03 -19.82
N ASN A 93 15.43 -4.57 -18.61
CA ASN A 93 16.54 -4.28 -17.70
C ASN A 93 16.74 -2.76 -17.50
N LEU A 94 15.68 -2.07 -17.05
CA LEU A 94 15.70 -0.61 -16.89
C LEU A 94 16.72 -0.18 -15.83
N GLN A 95 17.49 0.84 -16.16
CA GLN A 95 18.44 1.49 -15.26
C GLN A 95 17.91 2.85 -14.80
N GLU A 96 18.50 3.41 -13.74
CA GLU A 96 18.11 4.74 -13.21
C GLU A 96 18.21 5.83 -14.28
N ALA A 97 19.20 5.74 -15.18
CA ALA A 97 19.40 6.65 -16.30
C ALA A 97 18.29 6.56 -17.37
N ASP A 98 17.53 5.45 -17.41
CA ASP A 98 16.38 5.29 -18.30
C ASP A 98 15.12 6.00 -17.73
N SER A 99 15.22 6.67 -16.58
CA SER A 99 14.12 7.49 -16.04
C SER A 99 13.88 8.73 -16.90
N GLY A 100 12.62 9.00 -17.21
CA GLY A 100 12.24 10.12 -18.05
C GLY A 100 10.84 9.94 -18.63
N VAL A 101 10.52 10.76 -19.62
CA VAL A 101 9.22 10.73 -20.30
C VAL A 101 9.33 9.90 -21.56
N TYR A 102 8.50 8.87 -21.67
CA TYR A 102 8.34 8.06 -22.86
C TYR A 102 7.00 8.38 -23.51
N ALA A 103 7.03 8.93 -24.72
CA ALA A 103 5.83 9.34 -25.44
C ALA A 103 5.74 8.61 -26.79
N ALA A 104 4.60 7.98 -27.05
CA ALA A 104 4.27 7.46 -28.37
C ALA A 104 3.59 8.57 -29.19
N GLN A 105 4.03 8.77 -30.42
CA GLN A 105 3.44 9.72 -31.37
C GLN A 105 3.20 9.05 -32.72
N VAL A 106 2.07 9.34 -33.34
CA VAL A 106 1.77 8.96 -34.72
C VAL A 106 1.97 10.15 -35.64
N GLY A 107 2.77 9.98 -36.68
CA GLY A 107 2.92 10.97 -37.75
C GLY A 107 1.87 10.75 -38.83
N THR A 108 1.05 11.75 -39.13
CA THR A 108 0.10 11.73 -40.25
C THR A 108 0.37 12.89 -41.19
N LEU A 109 -0.38 12.96 -42.31
CA LEU A 109 -0.32 14.11 -43.23
C LEU A 109 -0.80 15.42 -42.57
N GLN A 110 -1.56 15.33 -41.47
CA GLN A 110 -2.02 16.48 -40.70
C GLN A 110 -1.03 16.90 -39.59
N GLY A 111 0.05 16.14 -39.39
CA GLY A 111 1.07 16.38 -38.37
C GLY A 111 1.15 15.24 -37.35
N ASN A 112 1.95 15.45 -36.31
CA ASN A 112 2.15 14.44 -35.26
C ASN A 112 1.04 14.54 -34.20
N GLN A 113 0.47 13.41 -33.83
CA GLN A 113 -0.53 13.29 -32.76
C GLN A 113 -0.01 12.39 -31.64
N PRO A 114 -0.26 12.73 -30.36
CA PRO A 114 0.13 11.88 -29.24
C PRO A 114 -0.75 10.62 -29.17
N LEU A 115 -0.13 9.48 -28.83
CA LEU A 115 -0.82 8.20 -28.67
C LEU A 115 -0.77 7.67 -27.24
N ALA A 116 0.32 7.93 -26.52
CA ALA A 116 0.49 7.58 -25.11
C ALA A 116 1.65 8.39 -24.51
N GLU A 117 1.62 8.63 -23.21
CA GLU A 117 2.73 9.26 -22.50
C GLU A 117 2.90 8.64 -21.10
N TYR A 118 4.14 8.27 -20.79
CA TYR A 118 4.53 7.66 -19.53
C TYR A 118 5.66 8.47 -18.89
N LYS A 119 5.46 8.91 -17.64
CA LYS A 119 6.53 9.44 -16.80
C LYS A 119 7.13 8.29 -15.99
N VAL A 120 8.26 7.78 -16.43
CA VAL A 120 8.91 6.60 -15.85
C VAL A 120 9.98 7.05 -14.85
N THR A 121 9.90 6.52 -13.63
CA THR A 121 10.93 6.70 -12.60
C THR A 121 11.47 5.33 -12.20
N VAL A 122 12.73 5.08 -12.53
CA VAL A 122 13.42 3.83 -12.20
C VAL A 122 14.17 4.03 -10.89
N GLN A 123 13.92 3.19 -9.89
CA GLN A 123 14.54 3.29 -8.57
C GLN A 123 15.28 2.02 -8.19
N GLY A 124 16.48 2.19 -7.63
CA GLY A 124 17.20 1.12 -6.96
C GLY A 124 16.53 0.68 -5.64
N PRO A 125 16.90 -0.50 -5.12
CA PRO A 125 16.50 -0.90 -3.78
C PRO A 125 17.10 0.05 -2.73
N VAL A 126 16.30 0.38 -1.72
CA VAL A 126 16.75 1.17 -0.57
C VAL A 126 17.73 0.39 0.33
N SER A 127 18.66 1.11 0.95
CA SER A 127 19.65 0.54 1.88
C SER A 127 19.00 -0.02 3.15
N PRO A 128 19.53 -1.12 3.74
CA PRO A 128 19.09 -1.60 5.04
C PRO A 128 19.20 -0.54 6.13
N VAL A 129 18.23 -0.57 7.04
CA VAL A 129 18.20 0.31 8.22
C VAL A 129 18.81 -0.34 9.44
N LYS A 130 19.19 0.51 10.38
CA LYS A 130 19.60 0.17 11.74
C LYS A 130 18.83 1.08 12.69
N LEU A 131 18.09 0.46 13.60
CA LEU A 131 17.38 1.12 14.67
C LEU A 131 18.21 1.03 15.97
N THR A 132 18.52 2.18 16.55
CA THR A 132 19.18 2.32 17.85
C THR A 132 18.26 3.00 18.85
N VAL A 133 18.33 2.56 20.11
CA VAL A 133 17.73 3.26 21.24
C VAL A 133 18.84 4.08 21.87
N ASP A 134 18.71 5.39 21.85
CA ASP A 134 19.76 6.32 22.27
C ASP A 134 19.61 6.69 23.74
N SER A 135 18.37 6.85 24.22
CA SER A 135 18.08 7.10 25.63
C SER A 135 16.73 6.54 26.07
N VAL A 136 16.64 6.25 27.37
CA VAL A 136 15.44 5.78 28.06
C VAL A 136 15.23 6.67 29.27
N ASP A 137 14.08 7.33 29.35
CA ASP A 137 13.65 8.13 30.48
C ASP A 137 12.33 7.55 31.03
N SER A 138 12.47 6.73 32.07
CA SER A 138 11.36 6.04 32.72
C SER A 138 11.10 6.62 34.11
N VAL A 139 9.92 7.18 34.31
CA VAL A 139 9.44 7.61 35.63
C VAL A 139 8.39 6.60 36.08
N PHE A 140 8.73 5.80 37.08
CA PHE A 140 7.80 4.88 37.73
C PHE A 140 7.34 5.52 39.05
N SER A 141 6.13 6.03 39.08
CA SER A 141 5.52 6.59 40.28
C SER A 141 4.09 6.07 40.44
N ARG A 142 3.64 5.92 41.69
CA ARG A 142 2.28 5.47 42.03
C ARG A 142 1.24 6.31 41.28
N GLY A 143 0.75 5.79 40.15
CA GLY A 143 -0.27 6.40 39.32
C GLY A 143 0.19 7.01 37.97
N SER A 144 1.48 7.02 37.64
CA SER A 144 1.96 7.48 36.33
C SER A 144 3.20 6.69 35.89
N ASP A 145 3.00 5.71 35.01
CA ASP A 145 4.09 5.02 34.32
C ASP A 145 4.34 5.75 32.99
N SER A 146 5.36 6.60 32.95
CA SER A 146 5.81 7.21 31.69
C SER A 146 7.15 6.62 31.31
N CYS A 147 7.21 5.97 30.14
CA CYS A 147 8.46 5.54 29.53
C CYS A 147 8.63 6.31 28.23
N ASN A 148 9.65 7.17 28.21
CA ASN A 148 10.02 7.96 27.05
C ASN A 148 11.29 7.37 26.45
N LEU A 149 11.27 7.08 25.16
CA LEU A 149 12.42 6.57 24.42
C LEU A 149 12.86 7.62 23.40
N THR A 150 14.15 7.82 23.27
CA THR A 150 14.71 8.47 22.08
C THR A 150 15.37 7.40 21.24
N VAL A 151 14.96 7.30 19.99
CA VAL A 151 15.47 6.30 19.04
C VAL A 151 15.98 6.97 17.80
N THR A 152 17.08 6.45 17.26
CA THR A 152 17.63 6.88 15.98
C THR A 152 17.46 5.77 14.98
N CYS A 153 16.83 6.10 13.85
CA CYS A 153 16.88 5.26 12.68
C CYS A 153 17.85 5.82 11.67
N SER A 154 18.83 4.98 11.30
CA SER A 154 19.85 5.32 10.31
C SER A 154 19.90 4.27 9.23
N THR A 155 20.36 4.67 8.05
CA THR A 155 20.68 3.73 6.97
C THR A 155 22.15 3.31 7.08
N GLN A 156 22.45 2.03 6.90
CA GLN A 156 23.82 1.52 7.17
C GLN A 156 24.91 2.13 6.25
N HIS A 157 24.53 2.59 5.06
CA HIS A 157 25.46 3.00 3.99
C HIS A 157 25.19 4.41 3.45
N SER A 158 24.15 5.08 3.92
CA SER A 158 23.78 6.41 3.47
C SER A 158 23.69 7.30 4.70
N HIS A 159 24.18 8.54 4.62
CA HIS A 159 24.26 9.46 5.77
C HIS A 159 22.89 9.96 6.27
N ILE A 160 21.81 9.27 5.92
CA ILE A 160 20.44 9.61 6.28
C ILE A 160 20.14 8.98 7.62
N SER A 161 19.73 9.82 8.57
CA SER A 161 19.50 9.44 9.94
C SER A 161 18.47 10.38 10.55
N SER A 162 17.44 9.81 11.15
CA SER A 162 16.40 10.60 11.81
C SER A 162 16.16 10.09 13.22
N THR A 163 16.04 11.04 14.15
CA THR A 163 15.84 10.80 15.57
C THR A 163 14.38 11.04 15.92
N PHE A 164 13.82 10.13 16.71
CA PHE A 164 12.42 10.12 17.09
C PHE A 164 12.31 10.02 18.60
N ARG A 165 11.36 10.76 19.15
CA ARG A 165 10.97 10.68 20.55
C ARG A 165 9.66 9.93 20.68
N CYS A 166 9.69 8.82 21.40
CA CYS A 166 8.53 7.98 21.67
C CYS A 166 8.06 8.20 23.11
N VAL A 167 6.86 8.77 23.28
CA VAL A 167 6.22 9.09 24.57
C VAL A 167 4.93 8.30 24.68
N SER A 168 4.73 7.57 25.78
CA SER A 168 3.47 6.87 26.08
C SER A 168 2.92 6.03 24.90
N ARG A 169 3.82 5.39 24.15
CA ARG A 169 3.58 4.58 22.93
C ARG A 169 3.27 5.34 21.63
N THR A 170 3.58 6.63 21.54
CA THR A 170 3.52 7.41 20.30
C THR A 170 4.90 7.96 19.97
N CYS A 171 5.40 7.74 18.75
CA CYS A 171 6.67 8.31 18.30
C CYS A 171 6.43 9.54 17.42
N SER A 172 7.20 10.60 17.65
CA SER A 172 7.27 11.78 16.80
C SER A 172 8.71 12.08 16.41
N GLN A 173 8.90 12.58 15.19
CA GLN A 173 10.22 12.96 14.70
C GLN A 173 10.69 14.25 15.39
N GLU A 174 11.95 14.26 15.85
CA GLU A 174 12.58 15.45 16.41
C GLU A 174 12.90 16.45 15.28
N GLY A 175 12.41 17.69 15.37
CA GLY A 175 12.57 18.71 14.33
C GLY A 175 11.37 18.92 13.39
N GLY A 176 10.23 18.26 13.63
CA GLY A 176 8.97 18.43 12.89
C GLY A 176 8.61 17.24 12.00
N GLU A 177 7.44 17.27 11.36
CA GLU A 177 6.82 16.15 10.63
C GLU A 177 7.46 15.86 9.24
N ARG A 178 8.71 16.30 9.01
CA ARG A 178 9.36 16.12 7.72
C ARG A 178 10.26 14.89 7.76
N SER A 179 9.69 13.77 7.31
CA SER A 179 10.47 12.58 6.91
C SER A 179 11.64 13.03 6.05
N GLU A 180 12.88 12.67 6.41
CA GLU A 180 14.04 12.99 5.57
C GLU A 180 13.84 12.33 4.21
N LEU A 181 13.61 13.17 3.18
CA LEU A 181 13.51 12.74 1.80
C LEU A 181 14.91 12.72 1.21
N THR A 182 15.30 11.55 0.74
CA THR A 182 16.56 11.34 0.04
C THR A 182 16.46 11.86 -1.40
N THR A 183 17.62 12.09 -2.03
CA THR A 183 17.68 12.45 -3.46
C THR A 183 17.03 11.41 -4.38
N SER A 184 16.88 10.15 -3.93
CA SER A 184 16.22 9.08 -4.66
C SER A 184 14.70 8.97 -4.42
N GLY A 185 14.11 9.88 -3.63
CA GLY A 185 12.69 9.85 -3.28
C GLY A 185 12.32 8.80 -2.22
N ALA A 186 13.33 8.16 -1.61
CA ALA A 186 13.13 7.30 -0.44
C ALA A 186 12.94 8.13 0.83
N SER A 187 12.21 7.59 1.80
CA SER A 187 11.96 8.21 3.10
C SER A 187 12.23 7.25 4.27
N LEU A 188 12.66 7.81 5.39
CA LEU A 188 12.70 7.13 6.69
C LEU A 188 11.43 7.42 7.48
N HIS A 189 10.82 6.37 8.03
CA HIS A 189 9.65 6.47 8.87
C HIS A 189 9.80 5.57 10.10
N VAL A 190 9.60 6.14 11.29
CA VAL A 190 9.62 5.38 12.55
C VAL A 190 8.24 5.45 13.18
N TYR A 191 7.73 4.29 13.58
CA TYR A 191 6.40 4.17 14.17
C TYR A 191 6.35 2.99 15.14
N LEU A 192 5.31 2.97 15.97
CA LEU A 192 5.05 1.91 16.94
C LEU A 192 3.92 1.01 16.46
N LEU A 193 4.12 -0.30 16.49
CA LEU A 193 3.12 -1.29 16.12
C LEU A 193 3.25 -2.52 17.01
N TYR A 194 2.19 -2.90 17.72
CA TYR A 194 2.16 -4.08 18.59
C TYR A 194 3.32 -4.18 19.62
N GLY A 195 3.81 -3.06 20.15
CA GLY A 195 4.94 -3.05 21.09
C GLY A 195 6.32 -3.12 20.44
N GLU A 196 6.39 -3.07 19.12
CA GLU A 196 7.63 -2.94 18.34
C GLU A 196 7.83 -1.49 17.92
N ILE A 197 9.02 -0.96 18.19
CA ILE A 197 9.51 0.26 17.56
C ILE A 197 10.06 -0.18 16.21
N ILE A 198 9.44 0.27 15.13
CA ILE A 198 9.81 -0.11 13.77
C ILE A 198 10.42 1.10 13.10
N CYS A 199 11.62 0.93 12.54
CA CYS A 199 12.09 1.82 11.49
C CYS A 199 11.87 1.18 10.13
N ASN A 200 11.28 1.94 9.22
CA ASN A 200 11.11 1.61 7.82
C ASN A 200 11.85 2.62 6.94
N HIS A 201 12.66 2.11 6.01
CA HIS A 201 13.19 2.88 4.89
C HIS A 201 12.52 2.37 3.63
N SER A 202 11.84 3.24 2.91
CA SER A 202 11.07 2.84 1.72
C SER A 202 11.13 3.88 0.62
N ASN A 203 11.12 3.40 -0.62
CA ASN A 203 10.75 4.18 -1.79
C ASN A 203 9.52 3.55 -2.46
N GLN A 204 9.21 3.90 -3.70
CA GLN A 204 7.99 3.44 -4.37
C GLN A 204 8.07 1.97 -4.81
N VAL A 205 9.26 1.35 -4.79
CA VAL A 205 9.50 0.00 -5.35
C VAL A 205 10.08 -0.99 -4.34
N ASN A 206 10.70 -0.54 -3.27
CA ASN A 206 11.37 -1.39 -2.29
C ASN A 206 11.33 -0.77 -0.89
N TRP A 207 11.38 -1.62 0.12
CA TRP A 207 11.45 -1.21 1.52
C TRP A 207 12.34 -2.15 2.35
N THR A 208 12.90 -1.63 3.44
CA THR A 208 13.65 -2.40 4.44
C THR A 208 13.26 -1.94 5.83
N LYS A 209 13.30 -2.85 6.81
CA LYS A 209 12.95 -2.53 8.19
C LYS A 209 13.94 -3.10 9.20
N ASP A 210 14.01 -2.44 10.34
CA ASP A 210 14.63 -2.94 11.57
C ASP A 210 13.70 -2.59 12.73
N PHE A 211 13.71 -3.40 13.78
CA PHE A 211 12.78 -3.23 14.90
C PHE A 211 13.40 -3.60 16.24
N LYS A 212 12.84 -2.99 17.29
CA LYS A 212 13.20 -3.25 18.69
C LYS A 212 11.94 -3.42 19.53
N MET A 213 11.98 -4.38 20.46
CA MET A 213 10.87 -4.62 21.37
C MET A 213 10.85 -3.53 22.44
N THR A 214 9.72 -2.86 22.60
CA THR A 214 9.57 -1.78 23.60
C THR A 214 9.75 -2.31 25.02
N GLU A 215 9.28 -3.53 25.30
CA GLU A 215 9.39 -4.20 26.61
C GLU A 215 10.84 -4.39 27.08
N GLN A 216 11.81 -4.47 26.17
CA GLN A 216 13.23 -4.56 26.53
C GLN A 216 13.75 -3.29 27.20
N PHE A 217 13.12 -2.15 26.92
CA PHE A 217 13.55 -0.82 27.37
C PHE A 217 12.54 -0.21 28.36
N CYS A 218 11.27 -0.61 28.26
CA CYS A 218 10.15 -0.16 29.08
C CYS A 218 9.42 -1.40 29.64
N PRO A 219 9.97 -2.07 30.67
CA PRO A 219 9.26 -3.16 31.32
C PRO A 219 8.00 -2.64 32.01
N HIS A 220 6.85 -3.28 31.78
CA HIS A 220 5.66 -2.99 32.57
C HIS A 220 5.89 -3.42 34.02
N ALA A 221 5.38 -2.62 34.97
CA ALA A 221 5.21 -3.09 36.32
C ALA A 221 4.26 -4.31 36.28
N ALA A 222 4.71 -5.46 36.81
CA ALA A 222 3.82 -6.59 37.02
C ALA A 222 2.64 -6.13 37.87
N PRO A 223 1.39 -6.56 37.57
CA PRO A 223 0.26 -6.25 38.43
C PRO A 223 0.61 -6.72 39.85
N ASP A 224 0.39 -5.85 40.84
CA ASP A 224 0.63 -6.18 42.24
C ASP A 224 -0.01 -7.54 42.54
N PRO A 225 0.74 -8.53 43.08
CA PRO A 225 0.19 -9.83 43.43
C PRO A 225 -1.12 -9.73 44.22
N ALA A 226 -1.29 -8.69 45.04
CA ALA A 226 -2.52 -8.42 45.77
C ALA A 226 -3.73 -8.12 44.87
N ILE A 227 -3.53 -7.42 43.74
CA ILE A 227 -4.59 -7.11 42.77
C ILE A 227 -4.99 -8.39 42.00
N VAL A 228 -4.01 -9.22 41.61
CA VAL A 228 -4.27 -10.50 40.94
C VAL A 228 -5.02 -11.47 41.86
N ILE A 229 -4.61 -11.54 43.13
CA ILE A 229 -5.28 -12.32 44.17
C ILE A 229 -6.69 -11.76 44.42
N GLY A 230 -6.87 -10.45 44.46
CA GLY A 230 -8.18 -9.82 44.62
C GLY A 230 -9.15 -10.13 43.47
N ILE A 231 -8.69 -10.05 42.22
CA ILE A 231 -9.50 -10.36 41.03
C ILE A 231 -9.86 -11.85 40.99
N THR A 232 -8.91 -12.74 41.30
CA THR A 232 -9.18 -14.19 41.34
C THR A 232 -10.15 -14.58 42.44
N ILE A 233 -10.05 -13.98 43.64
CA ILE A 233 -11.01 -14.18 44.73
C ILE A 233 -12.40 -13.66 44.34
N LEU A 234 -12.49 -12.48 43.71
CA LEU A 234 -13.77 -11.91 43.27
C LEU A 234 -14.47 -12.84 42.26
N ILE A 235 -13.73 -13.40 41.31
CA ILE A 235 -14.24 -14.37 40.34
C ILE A 235 -14.71 -15.65 41.03
N LEU A 236 -13.96 -16.17 42.01
CA LEU A 236 -14.37 -17.36 42.76
C LEU A 236 -15.64 -17.12 43.59
N VAL A 237 -15.78 -15.94 44.19
CA VAL A 237 -16.98 -15.57 44.96
C VAL A 237 -18.21 -15.41 44.07
N THR A 238 -18.07 -14.86 42.87
CA THR A 238 -19.20 -14.77 41.92
C THR A 238 -19.63 -16.14 41.40
N ILE A 239 -18.70 -17.08 41.21
CA ILE A 239 -19.02 -18.46 40.80
C ILE A 239 -19.64 -19.25 41.95
N ALA A 240 -19.16 -19.07 43.18
CA ALA A 240 -19.70 -19.75 44.38
C ALA A 240 -21.02 -19.14 44.89
N GLY A 241 -21.30 -17.89 44.55
CA GLY A 241 -22.53 -17.17 44.90
C GLY A 241 -23.72 -17.45 43.98
N VAL A 242 -23.54 -18.24 42.91
CA VAL A 242 -24.67 -18.75 42.11
C VAL A 242 -25.17 -20.04 42.79
N PRO A 243 -26.36 -20.05 43.40
CA PRO A 243 -26.92 -21.30 43.92
C PRO A 243 -27.15 -22.27 42.76
N LYS A 244 -26.63 -23.50 42.91
CA LYS A 244 -26.87 -24.63 42.01
C LYS A 244 -28.39 -24.79 41.78
N PRO A 245 -28.89 -24.76 40.52
CA PRO A 245 -30.28 -25.09 40.25
C PRO A 245 -30.52 -26.58 40.53
N LEU A 246 -31.57 -26.88 41.29
CA LEU A 246 -32.10 -28.24 41.48
C LEU A 246 -32.79 -28.72 40.20
N GLU A 247 -32.62 -30.01 39.93
CA GLU A 247 -33.02 -30.74 38.72
C GLU A 247 -34.56 -30.94 38.62
N GLN A 248 -35.16 -30.31 37.59
CA GLN A 248 -36.37 -30.64 36.79
C GLN A 248 -37.68 -31.21 37.37
N SER A 249 -38.82 -30.57 37.00
CA SER A 249 -39.90 -31.17 36.18
C SER A 249 -40.87 -30.09 35.62
N PRO A 250 -41.52 -30.27 34.45
CA PRO A 250 -42.04 -29.18 33.61
C PRO A 250 -43.58 -29.01 33.66
N THR A 251 -44.07 -27.78 33.42
CA THR A 251 -45.40 -27.52 32.83
C THR A 251 -45.45 -26.16 32.13
N ASP A 252 -46.08 -26.17 30.96
CA ASP A 252 -46.32 -25.09 29.99
C ASP A 252 -47.10 -23.89 30.56
N ASP A 253 -46.76 -22.66 30.13
CA ASP A 253 -47.56 -21.93 29.13
C ASP A 253 -47.05 -20.49 28.90
N ALA A 254 -47.27 -20.06 27.65
CA ALA A 254 -46.71 -18.91 26.97
C ALA A 254 -47.10 -17.53 27.52
N SER A 255 -46.19 -16.55 27.40
CA SER A 255 -46.34 -15.32 26.60
C SER A 255 -45.43 -14.18 27.10
N GLY A 256 -44.61 -13.59 26.22
CA GLY A 256 -44.20 -12.18 26.37
C GLY A 256 -42.71 -11.85 26.26
N LEU A 257 -42.24 -11.71 25.01
CA LEU A 257 -41.21 -10.78 24.52
C LEU A 257 -39.72 -11.00 24.90
N THR A 258 -38.98 -11.29 23.83
CA THR A 258 -37.56 -11.52 23.66
C THR A 258 -36.67 -10.30 23.87
N LEU A 259 -35.55 -10.47 24.56
CA LEU A 259 -34.47 -9.49 24.67
C LEU A 259 -33.45 -9.73 23.53
N THR A 260 -33.33 -8.76 22.62
CA THR A 260 -32.40 -8.79 21.48
C THR A 260 -30.96 -8.66 21.97
N SER A 261 -30.10 -9.63 21.70
CA SER A 261 -28.65 -9.47 21.75
C SER A 261 -28.07 -9.91 20.41
N THR A 262 -27.66 -8.93 19.61
CA THR A 262 -27.02 -9.15 18.32
C THR A 262 -25.53 -9.37 18.54
N TYR A 263 -25.06 -10.61 18.35
CA TYR A 263 -23.66 -10.90 18.04
C TYR A 263 -23.62 -11.63 16.70
N CYS A 264 -22.83 -11.14 15.75
CA CYS A 264 -22.65 -11.78 14.45
C CYS A 264 -21.52 -12.81 14.55
N LEU A 265 -21.87 -14.11 14.52
CA LEU A 265 -20.94 -15.20 14.20
C LEU A 265 -21.07 -15.56 12.73
N VAL A 266 -19.98 -15.46 11.98
CA VAL A 266 -19.90 -15.92 10.58
C VAL A 266 -19.37 -17.35 10.59
N GLY A 267 -20.24 -18.32 10.28
CA GLY A 267 -19.88 -19.71 10.03
C GLY A 267 -19.73 -19.99 8.52
N PRO A 268 -18.95 -21.00 8.11
CA PRO A 268 -18.77 -21.36 6.70
C PRO A 268 -19.99 -22.10 6.15
N HIS A 269 -20.45 -21.71 4.96
CA HIS A 269 -21.60 -22.32 4.30
C HIS A 269 -21.19 -23.53 3.44
N THR A 270 -21.82 -24.67 3.67
CA THR A 270 -21.84 -25.83 2.77
C THR A 270 -23.21 -25.90 2.06
N GLY A 271 -23.22 -25.85 0.72
CA GLY A 271 -24.39 -26.17 -0.13
C GLY A 271 -24.34 -25.58 -1.55
N SER A 272 -24.16 -26.43 -2.57
CA SER A 272 -24.08 -26.21 -4.05
C SER A 272 -25.48 -26.09 -4.74
N PRO A 273 -25.63 -25.86 -6.08
CA PRO A 273 -24.93 -24.93 -7.00
C PRO A 273 -25.87 -24.20 -8.05
N ILE A 274 -25.35 -23.13 -8.73
CA ILE A 274 -25.67 -22.61 -10.13
C ILE A 274 -26.86 -21.61 -10.34
N PRO A 275 -26.83 -20.63 -11.32
CA PRO A 275 -25.74 -19.97 -12.07
C PRO A 275 -25.77 -18.40 -12.15
N THR A 276 -24.58 -17.83 -12.38
CA THR A 276 -24.24 -16.58 -13.13
C THR A 276 -24.87 -15.22 -12.75
N GLN A 277 -24.08 -14.36 -12.10
CA GLN A 277 -23.57 -13.13 -12.72
C GLN A 277 -22.36 -12.57 -11.96
N THR A 278 -21.40 -12.08 -12.73
CA THR A 278 -20.01 -11.70 -12.41
C THR A 278 -19.86 -10.31 -11.77
N LEU A 279 -19.02 -10.18 -10.73
CA LEU A 279 -18.26 -8.95 -10.36
C LEU A 279 -17.03 -9.36 -9.46
N PRO A 280 -15.99 -8.52 -9.28
CA PRO A 280 -14.59 -8.84 -9.60
C PRO A 280 -13.74 -9.27 -8.39
N GLU A 281 -12.66 -10.01 -8.68
CA GLU A 281 -11.67 -10.48 -7.71
C GLU A 281 -10.97 -9.33 -6.98
N SER A 282 -11.11 -9.30 -5.65
CA SER A 282 -10.19 -8.60 -4.76
C SER A 282 -9.05 -9.53 -4.35
N LEU A 283 -7.83 -8.98 -4.35
CA LEU A 283 -6.57 -9.65 -4.03
C LEU A 283 -6.62 -10.38 -2.67
N TYR A 284 -6.30 -11.67 -2.67
CA TYR A 284 -5.76 -12.35 -1.48
C TYR A 284 -4.26 -12.61 -1.69
N ALA A 285 -3.44 -12.11 -0.76
CA ALA A 285 -2.06 -12.52 -0.62
C ALA A 285 -2.02 -13.93 0.01
N GLN A 286 -1.32 -14.87 -0.65
CA GLN A 286 -1.00 -16.16 -0.06
C GLN A 286 0.15 -16.00 0.94
N VAL A 287 -0.07 -16.42 2.19
CA VAL A 287 0.99 -16.59 3.17
C VAL A 287 1.46 -18.05 3.09
N GLU A 288 2.62 -18.28 2.48
CA GLU A 288 3.31 -19.56 2.62
C GLU A 288 3.82 -19.72 4.05
N LYS A 289 3.37 -20.80 4.71
CA LYS A 289 3.85 -21.20 6.04
C LYS A 289 5.14 -22.02 5.85
N PRO A 290 6.26 -21.67 6.50
CA PRO A 290 7.45 -22.50 6.44
C PRO A 290 7.22 -23.84 7.16
N ALA A 291 7.74 -24.92 6.56
CA ALA A 291 7.64 -26.28 7.07
C ALA A 291 8.33 -26.42 8.44
N ARG A 292 7.65 -27.11 9.36
CA ARG A 292 8.15 -27.45 10.69
C ARG A 292 9.24 -28.51 10.56
N SER A 293 10.49 -28.15 10.88
CA SER A 293 11.56 -29.13 11.11
C SER A 293 11.19 -30.01 12.31
N SER A 294 11.05 -31.31 12.07
CA SER A 294 10.98 -32.33 13.12
C SER A 294 12.41 -32.77 13.44
N ASN A 295 12.91 -32.46 14.63
CA ASN A 295 14.15 -33.06 15.11
C ASN A 295 13.83 -34.40 15.77
N ASN A 296 14.38 -35.47 15.21
CA ASN A 296 14.79 -36.66 15.96
C ASN A 296 16.04 -36.32 16.79
#